data_AF-A0A4V5P0T2-F1
#
_entry.id   AF-A0A4V5P0T2-F1
#
_cell.length_a   1.000
_cell.length_b   1.000
_cell.length_c   1.000
_cell.angle_alpha   90.00
_cell.angle_beta   90.00
_cell.angle_gamma   90.00
#
_symmetry.space_group_name_H-M   'P 1'
#
loop_
_entity.id
_entity.type
_entity.pdbx_description
1 polymer ?
#
loop_
_entity_poly.entity_id
_entity_poly.type
_entity_poly.pdbx_seq_one_letter_code
_entity_poly.pdbx_strand_id
1 'polypeptide(L)'
;MKLEGRVLFLGLFYFFIKIQVASNRSWPFILERRSFKLEKQHVLSLGIGAIAAFWSALVGSFGLAVSVLLVVMLADYITGLLCATVNKELNSSKGWRGFIKKLIVLILIGLLYLIELSLNGTATGGEGAAWAYIAIEFISITENAGKIGVPLGPLTNIIAVLKEKVNGKGEK
;
A
#
# COMPACT_ATOMS: atom_id res chain seq x y z
N MET A 1 43.39 54.68 34.29
CA MET A 1 42.82 54.50 32.94
C MET A 1 43.75 53.66 32.01
N LYS A 2 44.27 52.51 32.46
CA LYS A 2 45.21 51.67 31.67
C LYS A 2 44.90 50.16 31.68
N LEU A 3 43.89 49.73 32.45
CA LEU A 3 43.53 48.32 32.65
C LEU A 3 42.40 47.84 31.71
N GLU A 4 41.49 48.72 31.30
CA GLU A 4 40.31 48.32 30.51
C GLU A 4 40.65 47.89 29.07
N GLY A 5 41.66 48.49 28.45
CA GLY A 5 42.11 48.10 27.10
C GLY A 5 42.69 46.69 27.00
N ARG A 6 43.26 46.15 28.10
CA ARG A 6 43.84 44.79 28.13
C ARG A 6 42.76 43.71 28.20
N VAL A 7 41.64 43.99 28.87
CA VAL A 7 40.53 43.04 29.00
C VAL A 7 39.77 42.89 27.68
N LEU A 8 39.57 44.00 26.95
CA LEU A 8 38.95 43.99 25.62
C LEU A 8 39.82 43.25 24.59
N PHE A 9 41.14 43.45 24.63
CA PHE A 9 42.06 42.76 23.73
C PHE A 9 42.09 41.24 23.98
N LEU A 10 42.14 40.82 25.26
CA LEU A 10 42.10 39.40 25.62
C LEU A 10 40.73 38.76 25.29
N GLY A 11 39.63 39.50 25.44
CA GLY A 11 38.29 39.05 25.06
C GLY A 11 38.14 38.83 23.56
N LEU A 12 38.58 39.79 22.74
CA LEU A 12 38.57 39.67 21.28
C LEU A 12 39.51 38.56 20.79
N PHE A 13 40.68 38.41 21.41
CA PHE A 13 41.63 37.34 21.09
C PHE A 13 41.07 35.96 21.42
N TYR A 14 40.42 35.80 22.59
CA TYR A 14 39.75 34.55 22.97
C TYR A 14 38.58 34.22 22.03
N PHE A 15 37.83 35.23 21.61
CA PHE A 15 36.74 35.09 20.63
C PHE A 15 37.26 34.66 19.25
N PHE A 16 38.35 35.26 18.76
CA PHE A 16 39.00 34.86 17.51
C PHE A 16 39.56 33.43 17.57
N ILE A 17 40.18 33.01 18.68
CA ILE A 17 40.65 31.63 18.85
C ILE A 17 39.48 30.65 18.84
N LYS A 18 38.34 30.97 19.48
CA LYS A 18 37.16 30.10 19.43
C LYS A 18 36.60 29.96 18.01
N ILE A 19 36.60 31.03 17.22
CA ILE A 19 36.18 30.98 15.81
C ILE A 19 37.15 30.13 14.99
N GLN A 20 38.46 30.31 15.16
CA GLN A 20 39.48 29.54 14.45
C GLN A 20 39.42 28.04 14.81
N VAL A 21 39.21 27.71 16.11
CA VAL A 21 39.07 26.33 16.60
C VAL A 21 37.74 25.70 16.17
N ALA A 22 36.65 26.48 16.09
CA ALA A 22 35.37 25.99 15.56
C ALA A 22 35.44 25.75 14.05
N SER A 23 36.23 26.55 13.33
CA SER A 23 36.48 26.40 11.88
C SER A 23 37.42 25.25 11.54
N ASN A 24 38.32 24.86 12.47
CA ASN A 24 39.29 23.78 12.27
C ASN A 24 38.90 22.45 12.92
N ARG A 25 37.75 22.40 13.63
CA ARG A 25 37.15 21.15 14.06
C ARG A 25 36.47 20.55 12.83
N SER A 26 37.22 19.76 12.08
CA SER A 26 36.69 18.90 11.04
C SER A 26 35.49 18.15 11.61
N TRP A 27 34.30 18.48 11.10
CA TRP A 27 33.01 17.82 11.39
C TRP A 27 32.63 16.76 10.33
N PRO A 28 33.54 15.96 9.73
CA PRO A 28 33.14 15.03 8.68
C PRO A 28 32.18 13.98 9.24
N PHE A 29 32.36 13.52 10.48
CA PHE A 29 31.56 12.46 11.06
C PHE A 29 30.08 12.82 11.32
N ILE A 30 29.77 14.08 11.70
CA ILE A 30 28.37 14.50 11.93
C ILE A 30 27.68 14.79 10.60
N LEU A 31 28.39 15.36 9.64
CA LEU A 31 27.86 15.64 8.32
C LEU A 31 27.66 14.36 7.52
N GLU A 32 28.54 13.38 7.66
CA GLU A 32 28.45 12.06 7.01
C GLU A 32 27.30 11.20 7.58
N ARG A 33 27.09 11.22 8.91
CA ARG A 33 25.89 10.58 9.48
C ARG A 33 24.60 11.27 9.04
N ARG A 34 24.62 12.60 8.87
CA ARG A 34 23.44 13.37 8.43
C ARG A 34 23.18 13.15 6.95
N SER A 35 24.21 13.14 6.09
CA SER A 35 24.10 12.87 4.65
C SER A 35 23.62 11.44 4.38
N PHE A 36 24.13 10.44 5.09
CA PHE A 36 23.67 9.06 4.97
C PHE A 36 22.21 8.87 5.39
N LYS A 37 21.76 9.59 6.44
CA LYS A 37 20.36 9.56 6.89
C LYS A 37 19.43 10.26 5.90
N LEU A 38 19.88 11.37 5.29
CA LEU A 38 19.14 12.10 4.27
C LEU A 38 19.04 11.30 2.97
N GLU A 39 20.13 10.66 2.52
CA GLU A 39 20.14 9.79 1.35
C GLU A 39 19.10 8.66 1.47
N LYS A 40 19.08 7.95 2.62
CA LYS A 40 18.07 6.93 2.89
C LYS A 40 16.64 7.49 2.91
N GLN A 41 16.45 8.70 3.43
CA GLN A 41 15.14 9.35 3.42
C GLN A 41 14.69 9.68 1.99
N HIS A 42 15.57 10.20 1.13
CA HIS A 42 15.26 10.48 -0.26
C HIS A 42 14.93 9.20 -1.05
N VAL A 43 15.70 8.11 -0.86
CA VAL A 43 15.42 6.82 -1.49
C VAL A 43 14.07 6.25 -1.02
N LEU A 44 13.76 6.36 0.27
CA LEU A 44 12.46 5.94 0.80
C LEU A 44 11.31 6.81 0.23
N SER A 45 11.49 8.12 0.17
CA SER A 45 10.50 9.05 -0.39
C SER A 45 10.28 8.82 -1.89
N LEU A 46 11.32 8.49 -2.65
CA LEU A 46 11.20 8.11 -4.06
C LEU A 46 10.39 6.82 -4.22
N GLY A 47 10.62 5.82 -3.37
CA GLY A 47 9.85 4.58 -3.38
C GLY A 47 8.36 4.81 -3.08
N ILE A 48 8.05 5.58 -2.02
CA ILE A 48 6.68 5.94 -1.66
C ILE A 48 6.03 6.77 -2.79
N GLY A 49 6.77 7.74 -3.35
CA GLY A 49 6.29 8.57 -4.45
C GLY A 49 5.95 7.78 -5.71
N ALA A 50 6.77 6.80 -6.07
CA ALA A 50 6.51 5.92 -7.22
C ALA A 50 5.24 5.07 -7.01
N ILE A 51 5.06 4.50 -5.81
CA ILE A 51 3.85 3.74 -5.47
C ILE A 51 2.61 4.64 -5.51
N ALA A 52 2.71 5.85 -4.95
CA ALA A 52 1.61 6.83 -4.95
C ALA A 52 1.25 7.30 -6.37
N ALA A 53 2.25 7.56 -7.23
CA ALA A 53 2.03 7.93 -8.62
C ALA A 53 1.37 6.79 -9.41
N PHE A 54 1.85 5.56 -9.22
CA PHE A 54 1.24 4.37 -9.82
C PHE A 54 -0.21 4.19 -9.36
N TRP A 55 -0.47 4.32 -8.06
CA TRP A 55 -1.82 4.25 -7.49
C TRP A 55 -2.73 5.32 -8.08
N SER A 56 -2.25 6.56 -8.15
CA SER A 56 -3.00 7.68 -8.74
C SER A 56 -3.32 7.44 -10.21
N ALA A 57 -2.39 6.88 -10.98
CA ALA A 57 -2.60 6.55 -12.38
C ALA A 57 -3.63 5.42 -12.56
N LEU A 58 -3.56 4.38 -11.74
CA LEU A 58 -4.56 3.30 -11.75
C LEU A 58 -5.97 3.81 -11.45
N VAL A 59 -6.13 4.54 -10.34
CA VAL A 59 -7.43 5.11 -9.93
C VAL A 59 -7.97 6.10 -10.96
N GLY A 60 -7.10 6.93 -11.53
CA GLY A 60 -7.49 7.88 -12.58
C GLY A 60 -7.94 7.20 -13.89
N SER A 61 -7.40 6.01 -14.18
CA SER A 61 -7.70 5.29 -15.43
C SER A 61 -8.97 4.43 -15.33
N PHE A 62 -9.15 3.72 -14.21
CA PHE A 62 -10.18 2.69 -14.06
C PHE A 62 -11.27 3.03 -13.02
N GLY A 63 -11.12 4.15 -12.31
CA GLY A 63 -11.96 4.49 -11.16
C GLY A 63 -11.53 3.76 -9.88
N LEU A 64 -12.05 4.23 -8.74
CA LEU A 64 -11.67 3.72 -7.42
C LEU A 64 -12.08 2.26 -7.22
N ALA A 65 -13.32 1.91 -7.55
CA ALA A 65 -13.87 0.59 -7.27
C ALA A 65 -13.11 -0.52 -8.04
N VAL A 66 -12.86 -0.33 -9.34
CA VAL A 66 -12.12 -1.29 -10.16
C VAL A 66 -10.65 -1.37 -9.72
N SER A 67 -10.04 -0.24 -9.36
CA SER A 67 -8.65 -0.22 -8.88
C SER A 67 -8.49 -0.99 -7.57
N VAL A 68 -9.41 -0.82 -6.62
CA VAL A 68 -9.44 -1.60 -5.38
C VAL A 68 -9.68 -3.08 -5.69
N LEU A 69 -10.60 -3.41 -6.59
CA LEU A 69 -10.87 -4.79 -7.00
C LEU A 69 -9.62 -5.49 -7.52
N LEU A 70 -8.82 -4.84 -8.37
CA LEU A 70 -7.57 -5.40 -8.89
C LEU A 70 -6.58 -5.75 -7.76
N VAL A 71 -6.45 -4.88 -6.75
CA VAL A 71 -5.56 -5.11 -5.60
C VAL A 71 -6.05 -6.27 -4.76
N VAL A 72 -7.35 -6.34 -4.48
CA VAL A 72 -7.93 -7.43 -3.69
C VAL A 72 -7.83 -8.76 -4.44
N MET A 73 -8.05 -8.78 -5.76
CA MET A 73 -7.85 -9.98 -6.59
C MET A 73 -6.41 -10.47 -6.58
N LEU A 74 -5.44 -9.56 -6.64
CA LEU A 74 -4.01 -9.86 -6.53
C LEU A 74 -3.67 -10.42 -5.15
N ALA A 75 -4.15 -9.78 -4.09
CA ALA A 75 -3.97 -10.25 -2.72
C ALA A 75 -4.58 -11.65 -2.51
N ASP A 76 -5.78 -11.91 -3.05
CA ASP A 76 -6.39 -13.24 -3.00
C ASP A 76 -5.57 -14.29 -3.76
N TYR A 77 -5.03 -13.95 -4.93
CA TYR A 77 -4.15 -14.87 -5.67
C TYR A 77 -2.88 -15.21 -4.85
N ILE A 78 -2.24 -14.21 -4.25
CA ILE A 78 -1.06 -14.40 -3.40
C ILE A 78 -1.41 -15.26 -2.17
N THR A 79 -2.50 -14.95 -1.46
CA THR A 79 -2.92 -15.71 -0.28
C THR A 79 -3.31 -17.15 -0.63
N GLY A 80 -3.93 -17.37 -1.78
CA GLY A 80 -4.23 -18.71 -2.30
C GLY A 80 -2.95 -19.52 -2.58
N LEU A 81 -1.93 -18.89 -3.18
CA LEU A 81 -0.62 -19.51 -3.37
C LEU A 81 0.08 -19.83 -2.05
N LEU A 82 0.07 -18.91 -1.08
CA LEU A 82 0.63 -19.13 0.24
C LEU A 82 -0.06 -20.29 0.96
N CYS A 83 -1.40 -20.30 0.95
CA CYS A 83 -2.20 -21.38 1.53
C CYS A 83 -1.90 -22.74 0.89
N ALA A 84 -1.84 -22.81 -0.43
CA ALA A 84 -1.50 -24.04 -1.14
C ALA A 84 -0.07 -24.51 -0.86
N THR A 85 0.87 -23.57 -0.67
CA THR A 85 2.26 -23.88 -0.32
C THR A 85 2.36 -24.48 1.08
N VAL A 86 1.74 -23.83 2.08
CA VAL A 86 1.74 -24.28 3.48
C VAL A 86 1.11 -25.67 3.61
N ASN A 87 0.00 -25.91 2.90
CA ASN A 87 -0.71 -27.19 2.92
C ASN A 87 -0.13 -28.25 1.97
N LYS A 88 0.95 -27.95 1.23
CA LYS A 88 1.57 -28.84 0.24
C LYS A 88 0.61 -29.30 -0.88
N GLU A 89 -0.38 -28.47 -1.22
CA GLU A 89 -1.39 -28.73 -2.25
C GLU A 89 -1.19 -27.89 -3.52
N LEU A 90 0.05 -27.47 -3.79
CA LEU A 90 0.38 -26.66 -4.95
C LEU A 90 0.01 -27.39 -6.25
N ASN A 91 -1.02 -26.88 -6.92
CA ASN A 91 -1.49 -27.37 -8.19
C ASN A 91 -1.71 -26.19 -9.15
N SER A 92 -0.87 -26.12 -10.18
CA SER A 92 -0.90 -25.06 -11.20
C SER A 92 -2.24 -25.00 -11.94
N SER A 93 -2.89 -26.14 -12.16
CA SER A 93 -4.22 -26.20 -12.79
C SER A 93 -5.30 -25.56 -11.92
N LYS A 94 -5.25 -25.78 -10.59
CA LYS A 94 -6.17 -25.11 -9.65
C LYS A 94 -5.94 -23.58 -9.66
N GLY A 95 -4.69 -23.14 -9.57
CA GLY A 95 -4.33 -21.72 -9.60
C GLY A 95 -4.72 -21.03 -10.91
N TRP A 96 -4.46 -21.67 -12.04
CA TRP A 96 -4.79 -21.15 -13.37
C TRP A 96 -6.30 -21.02 -13.58
N ARG A 97 -7.08 -22.03 -13.17
CA ARG A 97 -8.55 -21.96 -13.21
C ARG A 97 -9.09 -20.84 -12.33
N GLY A 98 -8.51 -20.62 -11.15
CA GLY A 98 -8.86 -19.50 -10.28
C GLY A 98 -8.61 -18.15 -10.95
N PHE A 99 -7.44 -17.99 -11.56
CA PHE A 99 -7.07 -16.76 -12.27
C PHE A 99 -7.99 -16.46 -13.46
N ILE A 100 -8.32 -17.46 -14.28
CA ILE A 100 -9.25 -17.29 -15.41
C ILE A 100 -10.62 -16.76 -14.95
N LYS A 101 -11.16 -17.29 -13.85
CA LYS A 101 -12.45 -16.83 -13.31
C LYS A 101 -12.40 -15.34 -12.96
N LYS A 102 -11.30 -14.87 -12.36
CA LYS A 102 -11.11 -13.45 -12.01
C LYS A 102 -11.00 -12.57 -13.24
N LEU A 103 -10.30 -13.02 -14.29
CA LEU A 103 -10.25 -12.30 -15.55
C LEU A 103 -11.64 -12.15 -16.18
N ILE A 104 -12.46 -13.21 -16.14
CA ILE A 104 -13.84 -13.14 -16.65
C ILE A 104 -14.67 -12.13 -15.84
N VAL A 105 -14.53 -12.10 -14.52
CA VAL A 105 -15.19 -11.11 -13.65
C VAL A 105 -14.81 -9.68 -14.04
N LEU A 106 -13.52 -9.42 -14.26
CA LEU A 106 -13.05 -8.10 -14.69
C LEU A 106 -13.63 -7.70 -16.06
N ILE A 107 -13.69 -8.64 -17.01
CA ILE A 107 -14.32 -8.39 -18.32
C ILE A 107 -15.80 -8.04 -18.14
N LEU A 108 -16.55 -8.80 -17.33
CA LEU A 108 -17.98 -8.55 -17.11
C LEU A 108 -18.24 -7.20 -16.46
N ILE A 109 -17.45 -6.81 -15.44
CA ILE A 109 -17.57 -5.51 -14.79
C ILE A 109 -17.20 -4.38 -15.77
N GLY A 110 -16.14 -4.57 -16.56
CA GLY A 110 -15.73 -3.60 -17.58
C GLY A 110 -16.81 -3.41 -18.66
N LEU A 111 -17.44 -4.49 -19.12
CA LEU A 111 -18.56 -4.43 -20.05
C LEU A 111 -19.76 -3.71 -19.44
N LEU A 112 -20.12 -4.03 -18.18
CA LEU A 112 -21.21 -3.35 -17.49
C LEU A 112 -20.94 -1.85 -17.37
N TYR A 113 -19.72 -1.46 -17.01
CA TYR A 113 -19.29 -0.07 -16.92
C TYR A 113 -19.45 0.66 -18.27
N LEU A 114 -18.97 0.05 -19.36
CA LEU A 114 -19.05 0.64 -20.71
C LEU A 114 -20.50 0.75 -21.20
N ILE A 115 -21.31 -0.26 -20.96
CA ILE A 115 -22.73 -0.27 -21.35
C ILE A 115 -23.49 0.81 -20.58
N GLU A 116 -23.35 0.85 -19.25
CA GLU A 116 -24.06 1.82 -18.41
C GLU A 116 -23.63 3.25 -18.72
N LEU A 117 -22.33 3.48 -18.92
CA LEU A 117 -21.82 4.80 -19.30
C LEU A 117 -22.40 5.25 -20.65
N SER A 118 -22.54 4.32 -21.60
CA SER A 118 -23.10 4.61 -22.94
C SER A 118 -24.61 4.88 -22.91
N LEU A 119 -25.36 4.25 -21.99
CA LEU A 119 -26.82 4.37 -21.91
C LEU A 119 -27.28 5.50 -20.98
N ASN A 120 -26.63 5.64 -19.83
CA ASN A 120 -27.09 6.47 -18.72
C ASN A 120 -26.16 7.65 -18.42
N GLY A 121 -24.97 7.70 -19.04
CA GLY A 121 -23.94 8.70 -18.73
C GLY A 121 -23.30 8.53 -17.35
N THR A 122 -23.65 7.46 -16.63
CA THR A 122 -23.14 7.11 -15.30
C THR A 122 -22.70 5.66 -15.29
N ALA A 123 -21.87 5.26 -14.30
CA ALA A 123 -21.39 3.89 -14.18
C ALA A 123 -21.64 3.30 -12.78
N THR A 124 -22.71 3.74 -12.12
CA THR A 124 -23.05 3.40 -10.73
C THR A 124 -23.26 1.89 -10.53
N GLY A 125 -23.89 1.22 -11.49
CA GLY A 125 -24.06 -0.24 -11.50
C GLY A 125 -22.73 -0.97 -11.69
N GLY A 126 -21.88 -0.51 -12.59
CA GLY A 126 -20.50 -1.01 -12.76
C GLY A 126 -19.66 -0.88 -11.49
N GLU A 127 -19.71 0.28 -10.83
CA GLU A 127 -19.05 0.53 -9.55
C GLU A 127 -19.61 -0.37 -8.44
N GLY A 128 -20.94 -0.49 -8.34
CA GLY A 128 -21.59 -1.37 -7.37
C GLY A 128 -21.21 -2.84 -7.56
N ALA A 129 -21.14 -3.29 -8.80
CA ALA A 129 -20.69 -4.65 -9.12
C ALA A 129 -19.24 -4.88 -8.70
N ALA A 130 -18.35 -3.91 -8.92
CA ALA A 130 -16.96 -3.99 -8.45
C ALA A 130 -16.88 -4.10 -6.91
N TRP A 131 -17.65 -3.29 -6.17
CA TRP A 131 -17.72 -3.39 -4.71
C TRP A 131 -18.26 -4.74 -4.21
N ALA A 132 -19.25 -5.30 -4.90
CA ALA A 132 -19.77 -6.63 -4.57
C ALA A 132 -18.69 -7.71 -4.76
N TYR A 133 -17.93 -7.65 -5.86
CA TYR A 133 -16.84 -8.60 -6.10
C TYR A 133 -15.65 -8.40 -5.16
N ILE A 134 -15.36 -7.18 -4.71
CA ILE A 134 -14.39 -6.92 -3.65
C ILE A 134 -14.75 -7.69 -2.38
N ALA A 135 -16.03 -7.70 -1.98
CA ALA A 135 -16.48 -8.46 -0.81
C ALA A 135 -16.29 -9.97 -1.00
N ILE A 136 -16.54 -10.50 -2.20
CA ILE A 136 -16.33 -11.92 -2.53
C ILE A 136 -14.85 -12.31 -2.43
N GLU A 137 -13.96 -11.49 -3.01
CA GLU A 137 -12.51 -11.73 -2.93
C GLU A 137 -11.99 -11.59 -1.50
N PHE A 138 -12.53 -10.66 -0.72
CA PHE A 138 -12.22 -10.53 0.71
C PHE A 138 -12.59 -11.80 1.50
N ILE A 139 -13.76 -12.38 1.24
CA ILE A 139 -14.14 -13.68 1.83
C ILE A 139 -13.08 -14.74 1.48
N SER A 140 -12.70 -14.86 0.21
CA SER A 140 -11.69 -15.84 -0.24
C SER A 140 -10.33 -15.65 0.46
N ILE A 141 -9.85 -14.41 0.61
CA ILE A 141 -8.62 -14.08 1.36
C ILE A 141 -8.72 -14.59 2.80
N THR A 142 -9.83 -14.31 3.46
CA THR A 142 -10.02 -14.69 4.86
C THR A 142 -10.12 -16.20 5.04
N GLU A 143 -10.70 -16.92 4.07
CA GLU A 143 -10.68 -18.38 4.06
C GLU A 143 -9.26 -18.93 3.93
N ASN A 144 -8.44 -18.36 3.03
CA ASN A 144 -7.05 -18.77 2.86
C ASN A 144 -6.23 -18.49 4.12
N ALA A 145 -6.44 -17.33 4.76
CA ALA A 145 -5.81 -16.98 6.03
C ALA A 145 -6.21 -17.95 7.17
N GLY A 146 -7.50 -18.28 7.27
CA GLY A 146 -7.99 -19.24 8.26
C GLY A 146 -7.42 -20.65 8.06
N LYS A 147 -7.27 -21.12 6.81
CA LYS A 147 -6.69 -22.44 6.48
C LYS A 147 -5.23 -22.60 6.92
N ILE A 148 -4.47 -21.51 7.01
CA ILE A 148 -3.07 -21.54 7.48
C ILE A 148 -2.95 -21.17 8.97
N GLY A 149 -4.07 -21.09 9.69
CA GLY A 149 -4.09 -20.88 11.14
C GLY A 149 -4.00 -19.43 11.60
N VAL A 150 -4.27 -18.44 10.74
CA VAL A 150 -4.35 -17.03 11.17
C VAL A 150 -5.58 -16.84 12.08
N PRO A 151 -5.40 -16.31 13.31
CA PRO A 151 -6.53 -16.04 14.19
C PRO A 151 -7.34 -14.84 13.68
N LEU A 152 -8.52 -15.12 13.11
CA LEU A 152 -9.37 -14.10 12.49
C LEU A 152 -10.22 -13.30 13.50
N GLY A 153 -10.43 -13.84 14.70
CA GLY A 153 -11.17 -13.16 15.77
C GLY A 153 -12.57 -12.68 15.30
N PRO A 154 -12.95 -11.41 15.55
CA PRO A 154 -14.25 -10.86 15.18
C PRO A 154 -14.57 -10.91 13.67
N LEU A 155 -13.53 -10.98 12.81
CA LEU A 155 -13.72 -11.06 11.37
C LEU A 155 -14.53 -12.29 10.98
N THR A 156 -14.40 -13.39 11.72
CA THR A 156 -15.13 -14.65 11.47
C THR A 156 -16.65 -14.43 11.40
N ASN A 157 -17.19 -13.61 12.31
CA ASN A 157 -18.62 -13.32 12.35
C ASN A 157 -19.06 -12.44 11.17
N ILE A 158 -18.24 -11.44 10.81
CA ILE A 158 -18.49 -10.56 9.66
C ILE A 158 -18.50 -11.38 8.37
N ILE A 159 -17.49 -12.25 8.20
CA ILE A 159 -17.38 -13.13 7.03
C ILE A 159 -18.57 -14.10 6.96
N ALA A 160 -19.03 -14.64 8.09
CA ALA A 160 -20.21 -15.52 8.11
C ALA A 160 -21.46 -14.82 7.57
N VAL A 161 -21.73 -13.58 8.01
CA VAL A 161 -22.84 -12.76 7.50
C VAL A 161 -22.68 -12.44 6.02
N LEU A 162 -21.45 -12.12 5.57
CA LEU A 162 -21.19 -11.84 4.16
C LEU A 162 -21.39 -13.08 3.29
N LYS A 163 -20.95 -14.26 3.75
CA LYS A 163 -21.16 -15.54 3.06
C LYS A 163 -22.63 -15.88 2.94
N GLU A 164 -23.41 -15.67 3.99
CA GLU A 164 -24.86 -15.88 3.97
C GLU A 164 -25.52 -15.01 2.90
N LYS A 165 -25.16 -13.73 2.81
CA LYS A 165 -25.70 -12.82 1.79
C LYS A 165 -25.26 -13.16 0.36
N VAL A 166 -24.03 -13.66 0.18
CA VAL A 166 -23.50 -14.03 -1.14
C VAL A 166 -24.04 -15.37 -1.62
N ASN A 167 -24.14 -16.37 -0.73
CA ASN A 167 -24.65 -17.71 -1.05
C ASN A 167 -26.17 -17.80 -1.00
N GLY A 168 -26.84 -16.86 -0.31
CA GLY A 168 -28.28 -16.76 -0.14
C GLY A 168 -29.02 -16.29 -1.40
N LYS A 169 -28.69 -16.85 -2.57
CA LYS A 169 -29.64 -16.91 -3.68
C LYS A 169 -30.75 -17.90 -3.31
N GLY A 170 -31.89 -17.38 -2.84
CA GLY A 170 -33.18 -18.02 -3.07
C GLY A 170 -34.12 -18.29 -1.90
N GLU A 171 -34.35 -17.34 -0.98
CA GLU A 171 -35.66 -17.27 -0.30
C GLU A 171 -36.17 -15.83 -0.30
N LYS A 172 -36.76 -15.44 -1.43
CA LYS A 172 -38.11 -14.85 -1.57
C LYS A 172 -38.38 -14.54 -3.03
#